data_AF-A0A346B0R1-F1
#
_entry.id   AF-A0A346B0R1-F1
#
_cell.length_a   1.000
_cell.length_b   1.000
_cell.length_c   1.000
_cell.angle_alpha   90.00
_cell.angle_beta   90.00
_cell.angle_gamma   90.00
#
_symmetry.space_group_name_H-M   'P 1'
#
loop_
_entity.id
_entity.type
_entity.pdbx_description
1 polymer ?
#
loop_
_entity_poly.entity_id
_entity_poly.type
_entity_poly.pdbx_seq_one_letter_code
_entity_poly.pdbx_strand_id
1 'polypeptide(L)'
;MIAAIDPGSEKTGVAVLGGDGSLAEKKIIPTGELEAYLTGAYAQYRFTHIVMGDGTNHKRLQPVAEEWIRRQAPAVTFSLVDEKNTTVEGRAMYFKYTPRRGWRRFVPLSLQYPPEPVDDFVAWIIGLRYIHRQGGIE
;
A
#
# COMPACT_ATOMS: atom_id res chain seq x y z
N MET A 1 8.15 9.11 4.10
CA MET A 1 6.94 8.27 4.26
C MET A 1 6.26 8.16 2.91
N ILE A 2 5.60 7.03 2.64
CA ILE A 2 4.90 6.73 1.39
C ILE A 2 3.46 6.36 1.73
N ALA A 3 2.48 7.00 1.09
CA ALA A 3 1.08 6.60 1.19
C ALA A 3 0.76 5.64 0.04
N ALA A 4 0.18 4.49 0.34
CA ALA A 4 -0.19 3.47 -0.62
C ALA A 4 -1.70 3.26 -0.65
N ILE A 5 -2.26 3.13 -1.84
CA ILE A 5 -3.70 3.06 -2.10
C ILE A 5 -3.99 1.83 -2.94
N ASP A 6 -4.90 0.99 -2.46
CA ASP A 6 -5.51 -0.10 -3.21
C ASP A 6 -6.92 0.32 -3.65
N PRO A 7 -7.11 0.69 -4.93
CA PRO A 7 -8.36 1.29 -5.40
C PRO A 7 -9.48 0.25 -5.51
N GLY A 8 -10.49 0.34 -4.64
CA GLY A 8 -11.71 -0.44 -4.74
C GLY A 8 -12.94 0.40 -5.08
N SER A 9 -14.03 -0.25 -5.52
CA SER A 9 -15.24 0.44 -6.00
C SER A 9 -16.03 1.07 -4.85
N GLU A 10 -16.24 0.31 -3.78
CA GLU A 10 -16.99 0.77 -2.59
C GLU A 10 -16.06 1.11 -1.42
N LYS A 11 -15.00 0.32 -1.25
CA LYS A 11 -14.01 0.47 -0.19
C LYS A 11 -12.62 0.49 -0.80
N THR A 12 -11.76 1.34 -0.28
CA THR A 12 -10.38 1.51 -0.72
C THR A 12 -9.46 1.14 0.43
N GLY A 13 -8.48 0.27 0.16
CA GLY A 13 -7.42 -0.03 1.10
C GLY A 13 -6.40 1.11 1.11
N VAL A 14 -5.95 1.51 2.28
CA VAL A 14 -4.92 2.55 2.44
C VAL A 14 -3.87 2.13 3.45
N ALA A 15 -2.62 2.48 3.17
CA ALA A 15 -1.51 2.27 4.09
C ALA A 15 -0.52 3.44 4.05
N VAL A 16 0.15 3.70 5.16
CA VAL A 16 1.28 4.63 5.22
C VAL A 16 2.50 3.86 5.71
N LEU A 17 3.59 3.97 4.96
CA LEU A 17 4.84 3.24 5.20
C LEU A 17 6.03 4.20 5.38
N GLY A 18 7.00 3.78 6.18
CA GLY A 18 8.35 4.32 6.18
C GLY A 18 9.10 3.94 4.90
N GLY A 19 10.20 4.65 4.61
CA GLY A 19 11.07 4.33 3.46
C GLY A 19 11.79 2.97 3.59
N ASP A 20 11.83 2.42 4.80
CA ASP A 20 12.33 1.09 5.14
C ASP A 20 11.26 -0.01 5.03
N GLY A 21 10.03 0.35 4.65
CA GLY A 21 8.89 -0.57 4.59
C GLY A 21 8.15 -0.77 5.92
N SER A 22 8.55 -0.08 7.00
CA SER A 22 7.83 -0.12 8.27
C SER A 22 6.40 0.38 8.12
N LEU A 23 5.43 -0.34 8.68
CA LEU A 23 4.01 0.02 8.60
C LEU A 23 3.67 1.03 9.70
N ALA A 24 3.29 2.25 9.31
CA ALA A 24 2.83 3.28 10.24
C ALA A 24 1.30 3.24 10.42
N GLU A 25 0.57 3.04 9.32
CA GLU A 25 -0.89 2.93 9.37
C GLU A 25 -1.40 2.00 8.26
N LYS A 26 -2.50 1.29 8.54
CA LYS A 26 -3.25 0.48 7.59
C LYS A 26 -4.74 0.57 7.91
N LYS A 27 -5.57 0.93 6.94
CA LYS A 27 -7.03 1.03 7.09
C LYS A 27 -7.76 0.66 5.80
N ILE A 28 -9.04 0.33 5.94
CA ILE A 28 -9.99 0.28 4.84
C ILE A 28 -10.96 1.43 5.04
N ILE A 29 -11.10 2.27 4.03
CA ILE A 29 -11.99 3.44 4.07
C ILE A 29 -13.05 3.32 2.97
N PRO A 30 -14.23 3.96 3.13
CA PRO A 30 -15.13 4.16 2.00
C PRO A 30 -14.41 4.89 0.87
N THR A 31 -14.60 4.45 -0.38
CA THR A 31 -13.88 5.02 -1.54
C THR A 31 -14.13 6.52 -1.71
N GLY A 32 -15.33 7.00 -1.35
CA GLY A 32 -15.67 8.43 -1.37
C GLY A 32 -14.93 9.28 -0.34
N GLU A 33 -14.27 8.67 0.66
CA GLU A 33 -13.55 9.38 1.73
C GLU A 33 -12.05 9.51 1.45
N LEU A 34 -11.57 9.11 0.27
CA LEU A 34 -10.14 9.11 -0.06
C LEU A 34 -9.47 10.49 0.15
N GLU A 35 -10.10 11.57 -0.28
CA GLU A 35 -9.54 12.93 -0.15
C GLU A 35 -9.42 13.36 1.33
N ALA A 36 -10.45 13.07 2.13
CA ALA A 36 -10.47 13.35 3.56
C ALA A 36 -9.39 12.55 4.28
N TYR A 37 -9.24 11.27 3.92
CA TYR A 37 -8.17 10.42 4.42
C TYR A 37 -6.79 10.97 4.08
N LEU A 38 -6.53 11.33 2.81
CA LEU A 38 -5.23 11.86 2.38
C LEU A 38 -4.86 13.12 3.16
N THR A 39 -5.83 14.00 3.39
CA THR A 39 -5.63 15.22 4.18
C THR A 39 -5.21 14.90 5.62
N GLY A 40 -5.93 14.00 6.30
CA GLY A 40 -5.61 13.59 7.67
C GLY A 40 -4.27 12.83 7.77
N ALA A 41 -4.04 11.88 6.87
CA ALA A 41 -2.80 11.12 6.82
C ALA A 41 -1.60 12.03 6.50
N TYR A 42 -1.75 13.02 5.63
CA TYR A 42 -0.68 13.96 5.32
C TYR A 42 -0.38 14.89 6.50
N ALA A 43 -1.41 15.31 7.24
CA ALA A 43 -1.27 16.07 8.48
C ALA A 43 -0.39 15.33 9.51
N GLN A 44 -0.61 14.03 9.63
CA GLN A 44 0.05 13.19 10.64
C GLN A 44 1.43 12.69 10.21
N TYR A 45 1.58 12.21 8.97
CA TYR A 45 2.75 11.47 8.53
C TYR A 45 3.65 12.20 7.53
N ARG A 46 3.18 13.31 6.93
CA ARG A 46 3.95 14.11 5.95
C ARG A 46 4.61 13.25 4.86
N PHE A 47 3.83 12.36 4.25
CA PHE A 47 4.34 11.51 3.16
C PHE A 47 4.74 12.35 1.94
N THR A 48 5.76 11.89 1.22
CA THR A 48 6.35 12.59 0.07
C THR A 48 5.93 11.96 -1.26
N HIS A 49 5.36 10.76 -1.21
CA HIS A 49 4.96 9.99 -2.37
C HIS A 49 3.62 9.29 -2.12
N ILE A 50 2.75 9.30 -3.12
CA ILE A 50 1.53 8.48 -3.16
C ILE A 50 1.73 7.40 -4.21
N VAL A 51 1.45 6.16 -3.84
CA VAL A 51 1.44 5.02 -4.75
C VAL A 51 0.04 4.43 -4.82
N MET A 52 -0.40 4.07 -6.03
CA MET A 52 -1.71 3.48 -6.24
C MET A 52 -1.56 2.21 -7.08
N GLY A 53 -2.29 1.16 -6.71
CA GLY A 53 -2.41 -0.04 -7.54
C GLY A 53 -3.05 0.27 -8.89
N ASP A 54 -2.66 -0.43 -9.94
CA ASP A 54 -3.17 -0.23 -11.31
C ASP A 54 -4.39 -1.12 -11.66
N GLY A 55 -5.04 -1.69 -10.65
CA GLY A 55 -6.28 -2.46 -10.78
C GLY A 55 -7.45 -1.66 -11.37
N THR A 56 -8.56 -2.31 -11.70
CA THR A 56 -9.62 -1.74 -12.56
C THR A 56 -10.18 -0.37 -12.12
N ASN A 57 -10.16 -0.03 -10.83
CA ASN A 57 -10.70 1.23 -10.30
C ASN A 57 -9.70 2.39 -10.24
N HIS A 58 -8.42 2.21 -10.53
CA HIS A 58 -7.42 3.30 -10.47
C HIS A 58 -7.84 4.50 -11.33
N LYS A 59 -8.48 4.25 -12.49
CA LYS A 59 -8.96 5.30 -13.40
C LYS A 59 -9.93 6.30 -12.76
N ARG A 60 -10.65 5.90 -11.70
CA ARG A 60 -11.56 6.77 -10.97
C ARG A 60 -10.87 7.50 -9.82
N LEU A 61 -9.93 6.87 -9.15
CA LEU A 61 -9.31 7.40 -7.93
C LEU A 61 -8.01 8.15 -8.18
N GLN A 62 -7.30 7.85 -9.26
CA GLN A 62 -6.11 8.60 -9.67
C GLN A 62 -6.41 10.10 -9.83
N PRO A 63 -7.47 10.55 -10.55
CA PRO A 63 -7.79 11.98 -10.64
C PRO A 63 -8.05 12.64 -9.29
N VAL A 64 -8.63 11.91 -8.33
CA VAL A 64 -8.89 12.41 -6.97
C VAL A 64 -7.57 12.65 -6.24
N ALA A 65 -6.65 11.68 -6.29
CA ALA A 65 -5.33 11.81 -5.68
C ALA A 65 -4.50 12.93 -6.33
N GLU A 66 -4.50 13.02 -7.66
CA GLU A 66 -3.77 14.06 -8.38
C GLU A 66 -4.32 15.46 -8.11
N GLU A 67 -5.65 15.62 -8.04
CA GLU A 67 -6.25 16.91 -7.70
C GLU A 67 -5.94 17.31 -6.25
N TRP A 68 -5.98 16.35 -5.33
CA TRP A 68 -5.58 16.59 -3.94
C TRP A 68 -4.11 17.02 -3.85
N ILE A 69 -3.19 16.36 -4.58
CA ILE A 69 -1.77 16.75 -4.67
C ILE A 69 -1.66 18.20 -5.15
N ARG A 70 -2.31 18.55 -6.26
CA ARG A 70 -2.28 19.91 -6.82
C ARG A 70 -2.74 20.97 -5.83
N ARG A 71 -3.77 20.68 -5.03
CA ARG A 71 -4.37 21.65 -4.10
C ARG A 71 -3.63 21.75 -2.76
N GLN A 72 -3.24 20.61 -2.20
CA GLN A 72 -2.84 20.52 -0.79
C GLN A 72 -1.35 20.23 -0.61
N ALA A 73 -0.72 19.51 -1.54
CA ALA A 73 0.66 19.09 -1.40
C ALA A 73 1.40 18.98 -2.75
N PRO A 74 1.68 20.10 -3.44
CA PRO A 74 2.26 20.07 -4.80
C PRO A 74 3.64 19.41 -4.90
N ALA A 75 4.35 19.27 -3.78
CA ALA A 75 5.64 18.59 -3.70
C ALA A 75 5.51 17.05 -3.61
N VAL A 76 4.30 16.52 -3.34
CA VAL A 76 4.06 15.08 -3.28
C VAL A 76 4.00 14.54 -4.69
N THR A 77 4.73 13.45 -4.91
CA THR A 77 4.79 12.76 -6.20
C THR A 77 3.84 11.56 -6.23
N PHE A 78 3.45 11.11 -7.44
CA PHE A 78 2.47 10.04 -7.63
C PHE A 78 3.05 8.94 -8.53
N SER A 79 2.74 7.67 -8.25
CA SER A 79 3.08 6.55 -9.13
C SER A 79 2.04 5.44 -9.11
N LEU A 80 1.83 4.83 -10.29
CA LEU A 80 1.06 3.59 -10.41
C LEU A 80 1.99 2.38 -10.23
N VAL A 81 1.49 1.35 -9.55
CA VAL A 81 2.21 0.10 -9.30
C VAL A 81 1.41 -1.07 -9.87
N ASP A 82 2.06 -1.85 -10.74
CA ASP A 82 1.46 -3.03 -11.37
C ASP A 82 1.08 -4.13 -10.35
N GLU A 83 -0.19 -4.51 -10.38
CA GLU A 83 -0.80 -5.56 -9.56
C GLU A 83 -0.61 -6.98 -10.15
N LYS A 84 -0.34 -7.12 -11.44
CA LYS A 84 -0.34 -8.42 -12.15
C LYS A 84 0.76 -9.37 -11.66
N ASN A 85 0.34 -10.59 -11.32
CA ASN A 85 1.16 -11.79 -11.02
C ASN A 85 1.86 -11.88 -9.66
N THR A 86 1.23 -11.41 -8.58
CA THR A 86 2.00 -11.12 -7.37
C THR A 86 1.50 -11.76 -6.08
N THR A 87 0.60 -12.74 -6.16
CA THR A 87 0.13 -13.49 -4.99
C THR A 87 1.28 -14.23 -4.30
N VAL A 88 2.30 -14.66 -5.03
CA VAL A 88 3.48 -15.35 -4.47
C VAL A 88 4.50 -14.34 -3.90
N GLU A 89 4.86 -13.31 -4.66
CA GLU A 89 5.80 -12.27 -4.21
C GLU A 89 5.24 -11.46 -3.04
N GLY A 90 3.96 -11.13 -3.07
CA GLY A 90 3.27 -10.45 -1.97
C GLY A 90 3.27 -11.27 -0.68
N ARG A 91 3.13 -12.60 -0.76
CA ARG A 91 3.26 -13.50 0.41
C ARG A 91 4.69 -13.52 0.95
N ALA A 92 5.69 -13.64 0.07
CA ALA A 92 7.08 -13.60 0.50
C ALA A 92 7.43 -12.27 1.18
N MET A 93 6.97 -11.16 0.61
CA MET A 93 7.12 -9.82 1.18
C MET A 93 6.39 -9.69 2.52
N TYR A 94 5.14 -10.16 2.63
CA TYR A 94 4.40 -10.16 3.88
C TYR A 94 5.20 -10.83 5.00
N PHE A 95 5.77 -12.02 4.76
CA PHE A 95 6.54 -12.73 5.78
C PHE A 95 7.94 -12.15 6.02
N LYS A 96 8.49 -11.35 5.09
CA LYS A 96 9.73 -10.58 5.29
C LYS A 96 9.51 -9.46 6.30
N TYR A 97 8.40 -8.73 6.21
CA TYR A 97 8.09 -7.60 7.07
C TYR A 97 7.24 -7.96 8.30
N THR A 98 6.53 -9.09 8.26
CA THR A 98 5.80 -9.70 9.39
C THR A 98 6.45 -11.05 9.74
N PRO A 99 7.57 -11.05 10.47
CA PRO A 99 8.34 -12.26 10.74
C PRO A 99 7.50 -13.32 11.46
N ARG A 100 7.64 -14.56 11.00
CA ARG A 100 6.91 -15.73 11.50
C ARG A 100 7.23 -15.99 12.98
N ARG A 101 6.20 -16.08 13.82
CA ARG A 101 6.32 -16.40 15.26
C ARG A 101 5.73 -17.79 15.57
N GLY A 102 6.30 -18.47 16.57
CA GLY A 102 5.80 -19.76 17.07
C GLY A 102 5.94 -20.91 16.05
N TRP A 103 4.94 -21.80 16.02
CA TRP A 103 4.93 -23.03 15.20
C TRP A 103 5.08 -22.77 13.70
N ARG A 104 4.69 -21.57 13.23
CA ARG A 104 4.82 -21.13 11.83
C ARG A 104 6.26 -21.04 11.35
N ARG A 105 7.25 -21.04 12.24
CA ARG A 105 8.67 -21.10 11.84
C ARG A 105 9.05 -22.44 11.21
N PHE A 106 8.34 -23.53 11.55
CA PHE A 106 8.66 -24.89 11.12
C PHE A 106 7.95 -25.33 9.84
N VAL A 107 6.96 -24.58 9.37
CA VAL A 107 6.25 -24.88 8.12
C VAL A 107 6.91 -24.16 6.93
N PRO A 108 7.09 -24.82 5.78
CA PRO A 108 7.58 -24.17 4.56
C PRO A 108 6.70 -22.98 4.13
N LEU A 109 7.30 -21.91 3.62
CA LEU A 109 6.61 -20.68 3.22
C LEU A 109 5.53 -20.93 2.16
N SER A 110 5.79 -21.87 1.25
CA SER A 110 4.88 -22.27 0.16
C SER A 110 3.56 -22.87 0.67
N LEU A 111 3.54 -23.37 1.91
CA LEU A 111 2.37 -24.00 2.53
C LEU A 111 1.65 -23.08 3.54
N GLN A 112 2.16 -21.86 3.73
CA GLN A 112 1.59 -20.90 4.68
C GLN A 112 0.79 -19.82 3.95
N TYR A 113 -0.44 -19.60 4.42
CA TYR A 113 -1.25 -18.45 4.04
C TYR A 113 -1.12 -17.36 5.10
N PRO A 114 -1.11 -16.06 4.71
CA PRO A 114 -1.28 -14.97 5.66
C PRO A 114 -2.50 -15.25 6.56
N PRO A 115 -2.38 -15.07 7.89
CA PRO A 115 -3.47 -15.33 8.85
C PRO A 115 -4.70 -14.44 8.65
N GLU A 116 -4.48 -13.28 8.06
CA GLU A 116 -5.49 -12.26 7.84
C GLU A 116 -5.88 -12.25 6.35
N PRO A 117 -7.11 -11.82 6.02
CA PRO A 117 -7.56 -11.68 4.65
C PRO A 117 -6.55 -10.87 3.83
N VAL A 118 -6.18 -11.38 2.66
CA VAL A 118 -5.19 -10.73 1.77
C VAL A 118 -5.66 -9.33 1.36
N ASP A 119 -6.98 -9.15 1.26
CA ASP A 119 -7.64 -7.89 0.94
C ASP A 119 -7.28 -6.77 1.94
N ASP A 120 -7.06 -7.09 3.21
CA ASP A 120 -6.70 -6.11 4.24
C ASP A 120 -5.24 -5.65 4.12
N PHE A 121 -4.43 -6.23 3.23
CA PHE A 121 -2.99 -5.93 3.10
C PHE A 121 -2.58 -5.44 1.72
N VAL A 122 -3.49 -5.40 0.75
CA VAL A 122 -3.14 -5.07 -0.64
C VAL A 122 -2.44 -3.71 -0.72
N ALA A 123 -2.98 -2.67 -0.07
CA ALA A 123 -2.36 -1.35 -0.03
C ALA A 123 -0.96 -1.36 0.59
N TRP A 124 -0.75 -2.12 1.67
CA TRP A 124 0.57 -2.25 2.27
C TRP A 124 1.57 -2.94 1.32
N ILE A 125 1.14 -4.02 0.68
CA ILE A 125 1.95 -4.76 -0.29
C ILE A 125 2.32 -3.87 -1.49
N ILE A 126 1.40 -3.05 -1.98
CA ILE A 126 1.66 -2.05 -3.03
C ILE A 126 2.79 -1.11 -2.59
N GLY A 127 2.69 -0.56 -1.37
CA GLY A 127 3.73 0.29 -0.78
C GLY A 127 5.09 -0.41 -0.70
N LEU A 128 5.13 -1.64 -0.18
CA LEU A 128 6.35 -2.43 -0.07
C LEU A 128 6.99 -2.72 -1.44
N ARG A 129 6.19 -2.99 -2.46
CA ARG A 129 6.69 -3.20 -3.83
C ARG A 129 7.30 -1.96 -4.41
N TYR A 130 6.64 -0.81 -4.23
CA TYR A 130 7.20 0.46 -4.69
C TYR A 130 8.56 0.72 -4.02
N ILE A 131 8.66 0.54 -2.70
CA ILE A 131 9.93 0.69 -1.97
C ILE A 131 10.99 -0.27 -2.53
N HIS A 132 10.63 -1.52 -2.79
CA HIS A 132 11.57 -2.50 -3.32
C HIS A 132 12.05 -2.16 -4.74
N ARG A 133 11.14 -1.70 -5.62
CA ARG A 133 11.48 -1.27 -6.99
C ARG A 133 12.31 0.01 -7.02
N GLN A 134 12.04 0.96 -6.12
CA GLN A 134 12.83 2.18 -5.94
C GLN A 134 14.19 1.89 -5.30
N GLY A 135 14.26 0.85 -4.47
CA GLY A 135 15.42 0.50 -3.66
C GLY A 135 16.53 -0.19 -4.41
N GLY A 136 16.29 -0.85 -5.56
CA GLY A 136 17.33 -1.47 -6.39
C GLY A 136 18.45 -2.12 -5.58
N ILE A 137 18.13 -2.88 -4.53
CA ILE A 137 19.13 -3.65 -3.80
C ILE A 137 19.01 -5.07 -4.34
N GLU A 138 19.91 -5.35 -5.30
CA GLU A 138 20.33 -6.69 -5.70
C GLU A 138 20.69 -7.56 -4.48
#